data_AF-A0A6N7F565-F1
#
_entry.id   AF-A0A6N7F565-F1
#
_cell.length_a   1.000
_cell.length_b   1.000
_cell.length_c   1.000
_cell.angle_alpha   90.00
_cell.angle_beta   90.00
_cell.angle_gamma   90.00
#
_symmetry.space_group_name_H-M   'P 1'
#
loop_
_entity.id
_entity.type
_entity.pdbx_description
1 polymer ?
#
loop_
_entity_poly.entity_id
_entity_poly.type
_entity_poly.pdbx_seq_one_letter_code
_entity_poly.pdbx_strand_id
1 'polypeptide(L)' 'RLELNRFINFYNTVKPHKSLNNATPYEILSHYFELT' A
#
# COMPACT_ATOMS: atom_id res chain seq x y z
N ARG A 1 -7.44 -0.84 18.94
CA ARG A 1 -7.83 -1.48 17.65
C ARG A 1 -8.06 -0.45 16.54
N LEU A 2 -8.83 0.61 16.77
CA LEU A 2 -9.04 1.68 15.77
C LEU A 2 -7.72 2.27 15.24
N GLU A 3 -6.79 2.61 16.13
CA GLU A 3 -5.48 3.16 15.76
C GLU A 3 -4.65 2.20 14.89
N LEU A 4 -4.63 0.91 15.22
CA LEU A 4 -3.94 -0.09 14.42
C LEU A 4 -4.55 -0.20 13.02
N ASN A 5 -5.88 -0.19 12.90
CA ASN A 5 -6.55 -0.26 11.61
C ASN A 5 -6.28 1.00 10.78
N ARG A 6 -6.27 2.19 11.41
CA ARG A 6 -5.89 3.44 10.74
C ARG A 6 -4.45 3.40 10.23
N PHE A 7 -3.53 2.90 11.05
CA PHE A 7 -2.12 2.73 10.67
C PHE A 7 -1.97 1.77 9.49
N ILE A 8 -2.59 0.59 9.54
CA ILE A 8 -2.53 -0.41 8.47
C ILE A 8 -3.08 0.17 7.17
N ASN A 9 -4.22 0.86 7.20
CA ASN A 9 -4.78 1.50 6.00
C ASN A 9 -3.82 2.57 5.45
N PHE A 10 -3.37 3.50 6.30
CA PHE A 10 -2.43 4.54 5.87
C PHE A 10 -1.15 3.96 5.26
N TYR A 11 -0.55 2.94 5.88
CA TYR A 11 0.68 2.33 5.40
C TYR A 11 0.52 1.64 4.04
N ASN A 12 -0.60 0.96 3.82
CA ASN A 12 -0.82 0.14 2.64
C ASN A 12 -1.44 0.90 1.47
N THR A 13 -2.25 1.94 1.71
CA THR A 13 -3.02 2.62 0.64
C THR A 13 -2.73 4.11 0.47
N VAL A 14 -2.00 4.74 1.39
CA VAL A 14 -1.74 6.20 1.34
C VAL A 14 -0.25 6.52 1.32
N LYS A 15 0.57 5.82 2.11
CA LYS A 15 1.99 6.15 2.28
C LYS A 15 2.83 5.58 1.13
N PRO A 16 3.48 6.41 0.31
CA PRO A 16 4.46 5.93 -0.67
C PRO A 16 5.75 5.46 0.03
N HIS A 17 6.43 4.48 -0.57
CA HIS A 17 7.69 3.94 -0.05
C HIS A 17 8.79 4.03 -1.11
N LYS A 18 9.94 4.58 -0.72
CA LYS A 18 11.08 4.78 -1.64
C LYS A 18 11.60 3.47 -2.24
N SER A 19 11.55 2.37 -1.49
CA SER A 19 11.92 1.02 -1.95
C SER A 19 10.96 0.44 -2.98
N LEU A 20 9.74 0.99 -3.10
CA LEU A 20 8.73 0.61 -4.07
C LEU A 20 8.62 1.67 -5.19
N ASN A 21 9.72 2.35 -5.52
CA ASN A 21 9.73 3.45 -6.48
C ASN A 21 8.70 4.54 -6.18
N ASN A 22 8.51 4.86 -4.89
CA ASN A 22 7.50 5.80 -4.39
C ASN A 22 6.03 5.37 -4.61
N ALA A 23 5.76 4.09 -4.85
CA ALA A 23 4.41 3.53 -4.83
C ALA A 23 4.00 3.08 -3.41
N THR A 24 2.70 2.89 -3.22
CA THR A 24 2.10 2.21 -2.07
C THR A 24 2.11 0.68 -2.26
N PRO A 25 2.08 -0.12 -1.18
CA PRO A 25 1.99 -1.57 -1.30
C PRO A 25 0.74 -2.03 -2.05
N TYR A 26 -0.40 -1.34 -1.87
CA TYR A 26 -1.63 -1.64 -2.57
C TYR A 26 -1.49 -1.48 -4.09
N GLU A 27 -0.91 -0.38 -4.57
CA GLU A 27 -0.70 -0.16 -6.02
C GLU A 27 0.17 -1.26 -6.65
N ILE A 28 1.22 -1.71 -5.95
CA ILE A 28 2.08 -2.80 -6.41
C ILE A 28 1.28 -4.11 -6.56
N LEU A 29 0.44 -4.44 -5.57
CA LEU A 29 -0.38 -5.64 -5.61
C LEU A 29 -1.48 -5.56 -6.67
N SER A 30 -2.17 -4.41 -6.77
CA SER A 30 -3.16 -4.17 -7.82
C SER A 30 -2.55 -4.39 -9.20
N HIS A 31 -1.40 -3.76 -9.50
CA HIS A 31 -0.71 -3.95 -10.76
C HIS A 31 -0.29 -5.42 -11.00
N TYR A 32 0.18 -6.12 -9.97
CA TYR A 32 0.58 -7.52 -10.08
C TYR A 32 -0.60 -8.45 -10.42
N PHE A 33 -1.76 -8.24 -9.79
CA PHE A 33 -2.94 -9.10 -9.96
C PHE A 33 -3.86 -8.66 -11.11
N GLU A 34 -3.81 -7.41 -11.56
CA GLU A 34 -4.58 -6.91 -12.72
C GLU A 34 -3.92 -7.29 -14.07
N LEU A 35 -2.64 -7.69 -14.06
CA LEU A 35 -1.90 -8.16 -15.25
C LEU A 35 -1.81 -9.69 -15.36
N THR A 36 -2.54 -10.42 -14.52
CA THR A 36 -2.76 -11.87 -14.57
C THR A 36 -4.22 -12.18 -14.79
#